data_AF-A0A7C3XFW8-F1
#
_entry.id   AF-A0A7C3XFW8-F1
#
_cell.length_a   1.000
_cell.length_b   1.000
_cell.length_c   1.000
_cell.angle_alpha   90.00
_cell.angle_beta   90.00
_cell.angle_gamma   90.00
#
_symmetry.space_group_name_H-M   'P 1'
#
loop_
_entity.id
_entity.type
_entity.pdbx_description
1 polymer ?
#
loop_
_entity_poly.entity_id
_entity_poly.type
_entity_poly.pdbx_seq_one_letter_code
_entity_poly.pdbx_strand_id
1 'polypeptide(L)'
;KHIGRKLSVSMKRFGIAGLKDKRAITSQRISVWRIKAEDLANLSLPGICLKDFEYSDDRINLGDAIGNRFTVTIRGIPLSKGEIEANLNAFSSYIKVAKIPNFFGSQRVGRGHDNARVGYAIKEGNLEEAVGILTEKVKPYVEQGKIDEIPDVFWIEKRVLNHLRGKPNDFAGALRTIPKKLLRIFPAAHQASTFNERLMRAIEEKNVPEFIEVEGFEVKKMPELSTKSLRRSSYLNVKDFTIIDVGEGFARIRFTLGKGEYATSFLSHLLFEES
;
A
#
# COMPACT_ATOMS: atom_id res chain seq x y z
N LYS A 1 -12.20 3.14 15.32
CA LYS A 1 -12.38 2.25 16.50
C LYS A 1 -12.46 3.05 17.80
N HIS A 2 -11.45 3.85 18.16
CA HIS A 2 -11.48 4.68 19.37
C HIS A 2 -12.68 5.64 19.42
N ILE A 3 -12.94 6.38 18.33
CA ILE A 3 -14.11 7.27 18.20
C ILE A 3 -15.41 6.47 18.41
N GLY A 4 -15.60 5.37 17.66
CA GLY A 4 -16.80 4.53 17.79
C GLY A 4 -17.03 3.95 19.19
N ARG A 5 -15.97 3.62 19.94
CA ARG A 5 -16.10 3.17 21.34
C ARG A 5 -16.55 4.29 22.26
N LYS A 6 -15.98 5.50 22.13
CA LYS A 6 -16.36 6.65 22.96
C LYS A 6 -17.80 7.11 22.70
N LEU A 7 -18.27 6.98 21.47
CA LEU A 7 -19.66 7.29 21.10
C LEU A 7 -20.62 6.10 21.26
N SER A 8 -20.14 4.94 21.67
CA SER A 8 -20.94 3.70 21.74
C SER A 8 -21.65 3.34 20.43
N VAL A 9 -20.98 3.54 19.28
CA VAL A 9 -21.55 3.26 17.95
C VAL A 9 -20.72 2.28 17.13
N SER A 10 -21.44 1.51 16.30
CA SER A 10 -20.83 0.53 15.39
C SER A 10 -19.92 1.17 14.34
N MET A 11 -18.82 0.49 14.02
CA MET A 11 -17.93 0.86 12.90
C MET A 11 -18.66 0.89 11.56
N LYS A 12 -19.81 0.21 11.42
CA LYS A 12 -20.64 0.24 10.20
C LYS A 12 -21.18 1.64 9.88
N ARG A 13 -21.30 2.52 10.87
CA ARG A 13 -21.75 3.92 10.71
C ARG A 13 -20.66 4.86 10.19
N PHE A 14 -19.40 4.44 10.19
CA PHE A 14 -18.29 5.27 9.74
C PHE A 14 -17.98 5.03 8.26
N GLY A 15 -17.76 6.10 7.51
CA GLY A 15 -17.21 6.09 6.17
C GLY A 15 -15.81 6.74 6.15
N ILE A 16 -14.90 6.14 5.38
CA ILE A 16 -13.55 6.68 5.15
C ILE A 16 -13.17 6.50 3.69
N ALA A 17 -12.44 7.48 3.14
CA ALA A 17 -12.05 7.48 1.73
C ALA A 17 -10.86 6.54 1.44
N GLY A 18 -10.09 6.19 2.46
CA GLY A 18 -8.93 5.31 2.35
C GLY A 18 -8.18 5.22 3.68
N LEU A 19 -7.24 4.28 3.75
CA LEU A 19 -6.31 4.22 4.88
C LEU A 19 -5.21 5.28 4.71
N LYS A 20 -4.62 5.68 5.83
CA LYS A 20 -3.48 6.60 5.91
C LYS A 20 -2.35 5.94 6.69
N ASP A 21 -1.13 6.42 6.50
CA ASP A 21 0.04 5.85 7.16
C ASP A 21 -0.06 5.96 8.69
N LYS A 22 0.22 4.84 9.37
CA LYS A 22 0.22 4.80 10.84
C LYS A 22 1.38 5.59 11.44
N ARG A 23 2.52 5.65 10.74
CA ARG A 23 3.75 6.34 11.16
C ARG A 23 3.88 7.69 10.46
N ALA A 24 2.85 8.53 10.59
CA ALA A 24 2.81 9.89 10.05
C ALA A 24 1.77 10.73 10.79
N ILE A 25 1.89 12.06 10.70
CA ILE A 25 0.79 12.98 11.02
C ILE A 25 -0.13 13.02 9.80
N THR A 26 -1.40 12.69 9.96
CA THR A 26 -2.34 12.56 8.84
C THR A 26 -3.66 13.25 9.13
N SER A 27 -4.27 13.81 8.09
CA SER A 27 -5.60 14.41 8.12
C SER A 27 -6.46 13.82 7.02
N GLN A 28 -7.72 13.50 7.33
CA GLN A 28 -8.68 13.02 6.34
C GLN A 28 -10.11 13.37 6.77
N ARG A 29 -11.00 13.54 5.80
CA ARG A 29 -12.44 13.59 6.05
C ARG A 29 -12.94 12.17 6.37
N ILE A 30 -13.83 12.08 7.35
CA ILE A 30 -14.57 10.86 7.70
C ILE A 30 -16.05 11.23 7.79
N SER A 31 -16.93 10.29 7.48
CA SER A 31 -18.38 10.44 7.72
C SER A 31 -18.79 9.56 8.88
N VAL A 32 -19.75 10.03 9.68
CA VAL A 32 -20.40 9.23 10.73
C VAL A 32 -21.90 9.48 10.69
N TRP A 33 -22.67 8.43 10.41
CA TRP A 33 -24.12 8.54 10.27
C TRP A 33 -24.77 8.97 11.59
N ARG A 34 -25.71 9.92 11.60
CA ARG A 34 -26.58 10.33 12.73
C ARG A 34 -25.87 10.62 14.07
N ILE A 35 -24.80 11.40 14.06
CA ILE A 35 -24.13 11.89 15.27
C ILE A 35 -24.12 13.41 15.25
N LYS A 36 -24.37 14.06 16.39
CA LYS A 36 -24.31 15.52 16.46
C LYS A 36 -22.87 16.00 16.44
N ALA A 37 -22.62 17.14 15.79
CA ALA A 37 -21.29 17.75 15.77
C ALA A 37 -20.75 18.03 17.19
N GLU A 38 -21.63 18.44 18.11
CA GLU A 38 -21.31 18.66 19.53
C GLU A 38 -20.74 17.42 20.22
N ASP A 39 -21.33 16.24 19.97
CA ASP A 39 -20.84 14.98 20.53
C ASP A 39 -19.41 14.69 20.08
N LEU A 40 -19.07 15.04 18.83
CA LEU A 40 -17.73 14.86 18.28
C LEU A 40 -16.75 15.92 18.79
N ALA A 41 -17.19 17.16 18.92
CA ALA A 41 -16.39 18.28 19.42
C ALA A 41 -15.95 18.05 20.88
N ASN A 42 -16.79 17.41 21.68
CA ASN A 42 -16.51 17.11 23.08
C ASN A 42 -15.63 15.86 23.30
N LEU A 43 -15.25 15.13 22.23
CA LEU A 43 -14.38 13.96 22.37
C LEU A 43 -12.90 14.37 22.57
N SER A 44 -12.37 14.04 23.74
CA SER A 44 -10.92 14.02 23.96
C SER A 44 -10.32 12.64 23.66
N LEU A 45 -9.39 12.60 22.70
CA LEU A 45 -8.73 11.39 22.22
C LEU A 45 -7.22 11.64 22.08
N PRO A 46 -6.36 10.86 22.75
CA PRO A 46 -4.91 11.00 22.62
C PRO A 46 -4.44 10.87 21.15
N GLY A 47 -3.71 11.87 20.67
CA GLY A 47 -3.14 11.90 19.32
C GLY A 47 -4.16 12.06 18.18
N ILE A 48 -5.42 12.40 18.48
CA ILE A 48 -6.48 12.61 17.48
C ILE A 48 -7.15 13.95 17.75
N CYS A 49 -7.26 14.78 16.72
CA CYS A 49 -8.04 16.01 16.74
C CYS A 49 -9.22 15.86 15.75
N LEU A 50 -10.43 16.16 16.21
CA LEU A 50 -11.65 16.21 15.40
C LEU A 50 -12.10 17.66 15.27
N LYS A 51 -12.36 18.12 14.05
CA LYS A 51 -12.75 19.50 13.75
C LYS A 51 -13.45 19.58 12.38
N ASP A 52 -13.85 20.79 12.00
CA ASP A 52 -14.44 21.13 10.70
C ASP A 52 -15.70 20.30 10.41
N PHE A 53 -16.64 20.29 11.36
CA PHE A 53 -17.85 19.45 11.28
C PHE A 53 -18.87 20.03 10.29
N GLU A 54 -19.40 19.17 9.41
CA GLU A 54 -20.41 19.50 8.43
C GLU A 54 -21.41 18.34 8.35
N TYR A 55 -22.69 18.65 8.09
CA TYR A 55 -23.70 17.66 7.78
C TYR A 55 -23.80 17.46 6.27
N SER A 56 -23.99 16.22 5.84
CA SER A 56 -24.13 15.83 4.44
C SER A 56 -25.01 14.61 4.35
N ASP A 57 -25.78 14.51 3.27
CA ASP A 57 -26.58 13.31 2.95
C ASP A 57 -25.72 12.16 2.41
N ASP A 58 -24.49 12.47 1.97
CA ASP A 58 -23.58 11.51 1.37
C ASP A 58 -22.63 10.88 2.39
N ARG A 59 -22.52 9.55 2.29
CA ARG A 59 -21.49 8.81 3.03
C ARG A 59 -20.18 8.84 2.25
N ILE A 60 -19.10 9.24 2.92
CA ILE A 60 -17.73 8.99 2.42
C ILE A 60 -17.46 7.48 2.26
N ASN A 61 -17.21 7.05 1.04
CA ASN A 61 -16.90 5.68 0.64
C ASN A 61 -15.42 5.52 0.26
N LEU A 62 -14.97 4.26 0.25
CA LEU A 62 -13.61 3.93 -0.16
C LEU A 62 -13.37 4.34 -1.61
N GLY A 63 -12.38 5.19 -1.85
CA GLY A 63 -12.04 5.69 -3.18
C GLY A 63 -12.52 7.11 -3.50
N ASP A 64 -13.29 7.75 -2.60
CA ASP A 64 -13.79 9.12 -2.78
C ASP A 64 -12.67 10.17 -2.74
N ALA A 65 -11.52 9.83 -2.15
CA ALA A 65 -10.36 10.72 -2.15
C ALA A 65 -9.77 10.81 -3.55
N ILE A 66 -9.63 12.04 -4.07
CA ILE A 66 -8.99 12.31 -5.36
C ILE A 66 -7.45 12.17 -5.31
N GLY A 67 -6.85 12.31 -4.12
CA GLY A 67 -5.40 12.31 -3.93
C GLY A 67 -5.00 12.59 -2.49
N ASN A 68 -3.70 12.74 -2.27
CA ASN A 68 -3.12 13.11 -0.98
C ASN A 68 -2.01 14.14 -1.18
N ARG A 69 -2.00 15.17 -0.31
CA ARG A 69 -0.90 16.13 -0.22
C ARG A 69 0.06 15.69 0.86
N PHE A 70 1.33 15.58 0.51
CA PHE A 70 2.41 15.17 1.39
C PHE A 70 3.25 16.37 1.77
N THR A 71 3.73 16.38 3.02
CA THR A 71 4.83 17.24 3.45
C THR A 71 5.85 16.34 4.11
N VAL A 72 6.99 16.17 3.46
CA VAL A 72 8.02 15.20 3.84
C VAL A 72 9.26 15.96 4.27
N THR A 73 9.87 15.54 5.38
CA THR A 73 11.20 16.00 5.78
C THR A 73 12.19 14.87 5.55
N ILE A 74 13.13 15.10 4.63
CA ILE A 74 14.26 14.22 4.33
C ILE A 74 15.40 14.69 5.24
N ARG A 75 16.03 13.78 5.97
CA ARG A 75 17.10 14.07 6.94
C ARG A 75 18.30 13.16 6.69
N GLY A 76 19.47 13.57 7.16
CA GLY A 76 20.70 12.82 6.99
C GLY A 76 21.23 12.88 5.56
N ILE A 77 20.99 14.00 4.87
CA ILE A 77 21.48 14.21 3.51
C ILE A 77 22.98 14.56 3.60
N PRO A 78 23.89 13.80 2.99
CA PRO A 78 25.33 14.03 3.10
C PRO A 78 25.80 15.11 2.10
N LEU A 79 25.09 16.24 2.05
CA LEU A 79 25.33 17.37 1.15
C LEU A 79 25.17 18.69 1.92
N SER A 80 25.88 19.72 1.48
CA SER A 80 25.71 21.08 2.00
C SER A 80 24.33 21.64 1.64
N LYS A 81 23.86 22.64 2.40
CA LYS A 81 22.61 23.35 2.10
C LYS A 81 22.51 23.78 0.63
N GLY A 82 23.59 24.37 0.08
CA GLY A 82 23.61 24.88 -1.29
C GLY A 82 23.46 23.78 -2.34
N GLU A 83 24.10 22.63 -2.14
CA GLU A 83 23.96 21.47 -3.02
C GLU A 83 22.55 20.88 -2.96
N ILE A 84 21.95 20.82 -1.76
CA ILE A 84 20.56 20.34 -1.60
C ILE A 84 19.59 21.26 -2.32
N GLU A 85 19.73 22.59 -2.17
CA GLU A 85 18.91 23.57 -2.87
C GLU A 85 19.06 23.45 -4.39
N ALA A 86 20.29 23.32 -4.89
CA ALA A 86 20.55 23.15 -6.32
C ALA A 86 19.86 21.88 -6.87
N ASN A 87 20.05 20.73 -6.21
CA ASN A 87 19.45 19.47 -6.62
C ASN A 87 17.91 19.52 -6.60
N LEU A 88 17.32 20.10 -5.56
CA LEU A 88 15.86 20.24 -5.48
C LEU A 88 15.29 21.18 -6.55
N ASN A 89 16.01 22.26 -6.89
CA ASN A 89 15.61 23.17 -7.96
C ASN A 89 15.74 22.52 -9.35
N ALA A 90 16.79 21.74 -9.58
CA ALA A 90 16.96 20.93 -10.78
C ALA A 90 15.82 19.92 -10.91
N PHE A 91 15.54 19.16 -9.84
CA PHE A 91 14.43 18.21 -9.81
C PHE A 91 13.07 18.89 -10.01
N SER A 92 12.84 20.05 -9.37
CA SER A 92 11.63 20.85 -9.58
C SER A 92 11.43 21.26 -11.03
N SER A 93 12.52 21.48 -11.78
CA SER A 93 12.46 21.82 -13.21
C SER A 93 12.24 20.58 -14.06
N TYR A 94 12.91 19.48 -13.72
CA TYR A 94 12.73 18.18 -14.35
C TYR A 94 11.27 17.72 -14.31
N ILE A 95 10.62 17.70 -13.14
CA ILE A 95 9.24 17.19 -13.00
C ILE A 95 8.17 18.05 -13.67
N LYS A 96 8.51 19.27 -14.13
CA LYS A 96 7.60 20.12 -14.92
C LYS A 96 7.53 19.69 -16.38
N VAL A 97 8.60 19.07 -16.90
CA VAL A 97 8.72 18.67 -18.31
C VAL A 97 8.73 17.15 -18.48
N ALA A 98 9.27 16.43 -17.50
CA ALA A 98 9.37 14.99 -17.48
C ALA A 98 8.19 14.37 -16.73
N LYS A 99 7.79 13.18 -17.17
CA LYS A 99 6.78 12.38 -16.48
C LYS A 99 7.48 11.32 -15.64
N ILE A 100 7.07 11.20 -14.37
CA ILE A 100 7.67 10.25 -13.44
C ILE A 100 6.93 8.90 -13.52
N PRO A 101 7.61 7.77 -13.78
CA PRO A 101 6.99 6.45 -13.79
C PRO A 101 6.21 6.10 -12.51
N ASN A 102 5.03 5.51 -12.66
CA ASN A 102 4.09 5.22 -11.57
C ASN A 102 4.20 3.80 -11.02
N PHE A 103 5.42 3.38 -10.66
CA PHE A 103 5.65 2.05 -10.12
C PHE A 103 4.89 1.82 -8.80
N PHE A 104 4.38 0.59 -8.63
CA PHE A 104 3.95 0.14 -7.32
C PHE A 104 5.18 -0.01 -6.41
N GLY A 105 5.13 0.65 -5.24
CA GLY A 105 6.23 0.57 -4.27
C GLY A 105 6.42 -0.85 -3.70
N SER A 106 7.63 -1.14 -3.23
CA SER A 106 8.04 -2.45 -2.69
C SER A 106 7.13 -2.98 -1.57
N GLN A 107 6.53 -2.10 -0.77
CA GLN A 107 5.56 -2.50 0.27
C GLN A 107 4.31 -3.20 -0.30
N ARG A 108 3.93 -2.88 -1.55
CA ARG A 108 2.76 -3.48 -2.21
C ARG A 108 3.05 -4.85 -2.80
N VAL A 109 4.26 -5.03 -3.33
CA VAL A 109 4.74 -6.28 -3.95
C VAL A 109 5.25 -7.27 -2.88
N GLY A 110 5.54 -6.78 -1.68
CA GLY A 110 6.11 -7.54 -0.56
C GLY A 110 7.63 -7.37 -0.50
N ARG A 111 8.21 -7.47 0.70
CA ARG A 111 9.69 -7.54 0.83
C ARG A 111 10.16 -8.76 0.04
N GLY A 112 11.12 -8.58 -0.88
CA GLY A 112 11.65 -9.66 -1.71
C GLY A 112 10.68 -10.25 -2.74
N HIS A 113 9.57 -9.56 -3.06
CA HIS A 113 8.54 -10.03 -4.01
C HIS A 113 7.76 -11.29 -3.56
N ASP A 114 7.87 -11.71 -2.29
CA ASP A 114 7.19 -12.90 -1.77
C ASP A 114 5.68 -12.89 -2.04
N ASN A 115 4.99 -11.77 -1.81
CA ASN A 115 3.54 -11.71 -2.00
C ASN A 115 3.15 -11.87 -3.48
N ALA A 116 3.95 -11.32 -4.39
CA ALA A 116 3.72 -11.46 -5.83
C ALA A 116 4.00 -12.90 -6.30
N ARG A 117 5.04 -13.56 -5.77
CA ARG A 117 5.34 -14.97 -6.04
C ARG A 117 4.19 -15.89 -5.58
N VAL A 118 3.70 -15.69 -4.35
CA VAL A 118 2.52 -16.41 -3.84
C VAL A 118 1.30 -16.12 -4.72
N GLY A 119 1.10 -14.87 -5.14
CA GLY A 119 -0.01 -14.48 -6.02
C GLY A 119 0.06 -15.12 -7.41
N TYR A 120 1.26 -15.26 -7.96
CA TYR A 120 1.50 -15.95 -9.23
C TYR A 120 1.20 -17.44 -9.12
N ALA A 121 1.71 -18.12 -8.09
CA ALA A 121 1.39 -19.54 -7.86
C ALA A 121 -0.12 -19.78 -7.68
N ILE A 122 -0.82 -18.86 -7.01
CA ILE A 122 -2.30 -18.90 -6.91
C ILE A 122 -2.96 -18.72 -8.28
N LYS A 123 -2.49 -17.79 -9.12
CA LYS A 123 -2.99 -17.58 -10.48
C LYS A 123 -2.87 -18.84 -11.33
N GLU A 124 -1.71 -19.51 -11.28
CA GLU A 124 -1.46 -20.75 -12.02
C GLU A 124 -2.18 -21.97 -11.42
N GLY A 125 -2.86 -21.81 -10.28
CA GLY A 125 -3.56 -22.89 -9.58
C GLY A 125 -2.63 -23.84 -8.81
N ASN A 126 -1.33 -23.51 -8.72
CA ASN A 126 -0.32 -24.23 -7.95
C ASN A 126 -0.36 -23.81 -6.47
N LEU A 127 -1.41 -24.24 -5.76
CA LEU A 127 -1.62 -23.87 -4.36
C LEU A 127 -0.58 -24.46 -3.39
N GLU A 128 0.04 -25.59 -3.77
CA GLU A 128 1.13 -26.20 -3.01
C GLU A 128 2.36 -25.29 -3.03
N GLU A 129 2.79 -24.84 -4.21
CA GLU A 129 3.87 -23.87 -4.35
C GLU A 129 3.55 -22.56 -3.63
N ALA A 130 2.30 -22.09 -3.70
CA ALA A 130 1.87 -20.88 -2.99
C ALA A 130 2.07 -21.00 -1.47
N VAL A 131 1.75 -22.16 -0.88
CA VAL A 131 2.02 -22.46 0.53
C VAL A 131 3.52 -22.59 0.80
N GLY A 132 4.25 -23.26 -0.09
CA GLY A 132 5.70 -23.41 0.03
C GLY A 132 6.42 -22.07 0.14
N ILE A 133 6.11 -21.13 -0.77
CA ILE A 133 6.65 -19.77 -0.73
C ILE A 133 6.21 -19.04 0.54
N LEU A 134 4.93 -19.13 0.91
CA LEU A 134 4.40 -18.45 2.09
C LEU A 134 5.09 -18.90 3.39
N THR A 135 5.47 -20.17 3.47
CA THR A 135 6.07 -20.78 4.67
C THR A 135 7.61 -20.85 4.62
N GLU A 136 8.23 -20.32 3.56
CA GLU A 136 9.69 -20.38 3.32
C GLU A 136 10.51 -19.90 4.53
N LYS A 137 10.07 -18.82 5.19
CA LYS A 137 10.74 -18.21 6.35
C LYS A 137 10.74 -19.07 7.60
N VAL A 138 9.80 -20.01 7.70
CA VAL A 138 9.67 -20.92 8.85
C VAL A 138 10.03 -22.36 8.49
N LYS A 139 10.55 -22.59 7.28
CA LYS A 139 10.98 -23.91 6.79
C LYS A 139 11.89 -24.67 7.78
N PRO A 140 12.87 -24.03 8.46
CA PRO A 140 13.70 -24.75 9.45
C PRO A 140 12.90 -25.38 10.59
N TYR A 141 11.77 -24.78 11.01
CA TYR A 141 10.90 -25.36 12.03
C TYR A 141 10.10 -26.55 11.49
N VAL A 142 9.66 -26.46 10.23
CA VAL A 142 8.91 -27.53 9.55
C VAL A 142 9.76 -28.78 9.39
N GLU A 143 11.02 -28.61 8.93
CA GLU A 143 11.97 -29.72 8.73
C GLU A 143 12.32 -30.43 10.04
N GLN A 144 12.30 -29.72 11.17
CA GLN A 144 12.54 -30.28 12.50
C GLN A 144 11.26 -30.83 13.17
N GLY A 145 10.10 -30.74 12.53
CA GLY A 145 8.81 -31.13 13.12
C GLY A 145 8.33 -30.22 14.26
N LYS A 146 8.88 -29.01 14.37
CA LYS A 146 8.70 -28.06 15.48
C LYS A 146 7.76 -26.91 15.14
N ILE A 147 6.61 -27.20 14.52
CA ILE A 147 5.62 -26.18 14.12
C ILE A 147 5.13 -25.38 15.34
N ASP A 148 5.02 -26.02 16.50
CA ASP A 148 4.55 -25.37 17.72
C ASP A 148 5.56 -24.34 18.28
N GLU A 149 6.86 -24.48 17.96
CA GLU A 149 7.94 -23.56 18.31
C GLU A 149 8.06 -22.34 17.36
N ILE A 150 7.26 -22.29 16.28
CA ILE A 150 7.24 -21.14 15.37
C ILE A 150 6.86 -19.86 16.14
N PRO A 151 7.67 -18.78 16.06
CA PRO A 151 7.38 -17.51 16.73
C PRO A 151 6.03 -16.90 16.33
N ASP A 152 5.34 -16.29 17.29
CA ASP A 152 3.98 -15.74 17.10
C ASP A 152 3.87 -14.65 16.03
N VAL A 153 4.98 -14.01 15.68
CA VAL A 153 5.01 -13.05 14.56
C VAL A 153 4.67 -13.71 13.23
N PHE A 154 4.94 -15.01 13.07
CA PHE A 154 4.64 -15.83 11.89
C PHE A 154 3.31 -16.60 12.04
N TRP A 155 2.30 -15.94 12.61
CA TRP A 155 1.01 -16.56 12.89
C TRP A 155 0.27 -17.04 11.62
N ILE A 156 0.53 -16.42 10.46
CA ILE A 156 -0.07 -16.83 9.18
C ILE A 156 0.50 -18.19 8.79
N GLU A 157 1.82 -18.29 8.76
CA GLU A 157 2.58 -19.49 8.42
C GLU A 157 2.22 -20.61 9.40
N LYS A 158 2.25 -20.33 10.70
CA LYS A 158 1.87 -21.28 11.76
C LYS A 158 0.43 -21.80 11.58
N ARG A 159 -0.51 -20.95 11.17
CA ARG A 159 -1.91 -21.35 10.96
C ARG A 159 -2.07 -22.25 9.73
N VAL A 160 -1.43 -21.91 8.63
CA VAL A 160 -1.43 -22.70 7.39
C VAL A 160 -0.82 -24.08 7.65
N LEU A 161 0.35 -24.13 8.31
CA LEU A 161 1.05 -25.37 8.64
C LEU A 161 0.25 -26.27 9.59
N ASN A 162 -0.41 -25.69 10.60
CA ASN A 162 -1.27 -26.46 11.50
C ASN A 162 -2.46 -27.11 10.79
N HIS A 163 -3.04 -26.46 9.77
CA HIS A 163 -4.09 -27.06 8.94
C HIS A 163 -3.55 -28.27 8.17
N LEU A 164 -2.38 -28.11 7.54
CA LEU A 164 -1.74 -29.16 6.74
C LEU A 164 -1.26 -30.34 7.60
N ARG A 165 -0.88 -30.11 8.86
CA ARG A 165 -0.58 -31.19 9.83
C ARG A 165 -1.73 -32.20 9.96
N GLY A 166 -2.99 -31.73 9.91
CA GLY A 166 -4.16 -32.60 9.92
C GLY A 166 -4.67 -33.02 8.54
N LYS A 167 -4.38 -32.23 7.49
CA LYS A 167 -4.84 -32.44 6.11
C LYS A 167 -3.72 -32.14 5.11
N PRO A 168 -2.75 -33.06 4.91
CA PRO A 168 -1.50 -32.77 4.20
C PRO A 168 -1.63 -32.23 2.76
N ASN A 169 -2.73 -32.57 2.07
CA ASN A 169 -2.95 -32.19 0.67
C ASN A 169 -4.01 -31.10 0.49
N ASP A 170 -4.56 -30.55 1.58
CA ASP A 170 -5.62 -29.53 1.53
C ASP A 170 -5.04 -28.09 1.54
N PHE A 171 -4.25 -27.76 0.50
CA PHE A 171 -3.63 -26.43 0.37
C PHE A 171 -4.64 -25.29 0.24
N ALA A 172 -5.76 -25.55 -0.45
CA ALA A 172 -6.84 -24.58 -0.58
C ALA A 172 -7.49 -24.29 0.79
N GLY A 173 -7.78 -25.33 1.57
CA GLY A 173 -8.25 -25.19 2.95
C GLY A 173 -7.22 -24.49 3.85
N ALA A 174 -5.94 -24.83 3.70
CA ALA A 174 -4.86 -24.23 4.48
C ALA A 174 -4.77 -22.71 4.24
N LEU A 175 -4.80 -22.27 2.98
CA LEU A 175 -4.86 -20.85 2.63
C LEU A 175 -6.13 -20.19 3.18
N ARG A 176 -7.30 -20.85 3.11
CA ARG A 176 -8.58 -20.30 3.63
C ARG A 176 -8.59 -20.06 5.14
N THR A 177 -7.64 -20.60 5.91
CA THR A 177 -7.48 -20.26 7.33
C THR A 177 -7.02 -18.81 7.55
N ILE A 178 -6.43 -18.20 6.52
CA ILE A 178 -6.03 -16.80 6.50
C ILE A 178 -7.28 -15.94 6.26
N PRO A 179 -7.47 -14.84 7.01
CA PRO A 179 -8.58 -13.92 6.78
C PRO A 179 -8.65 -13.49 5.31
N LYS A 180 -9.82 -13.62 4.67
CA LYS A 180 -10.05 -13.32 3.24
C LYS A 180 -9.46 -11.99 2.77
N LYS A 181 -9.50 -10.95 3.61
CA LYS A 181 -8.92 -9.64 3.27
C LYS A 181 -7.40 -9.67 3.07
N LEU A 182 -6.70 -10.51 3.84
CA LEU A 182 -5.25 -10.69 3.72
C LEU A 182 -4.90 -11.59 2.54
N LEU A 183 -5.69 -12.66 2.30
CA LEU A 183 -5.47 -13.50 1.12
C LEU A 183 -5.50 -12.72 -0.19
N ARG A 184 -6.37 -11.71 -0.31
CA ARG A 184 -6.48 -10.87 -1.52
C ARG A 184 -5.24 -9.99 -1.76
N ILE A 185 -4.31 -9.90 -0.81
CA ILE A 185 -3.03 -9.20 -1.00
C ILE A 185 -2.18 -9.93 -2.03
N PHE A 186 -2.15 -11.27 -2.03
CA PHE A 186 -1.31 -12.05 -2.93
C PHE A 186 -1.64 -11.83 -4.42
N PRO A 187 -2.88 -12.08 -4.90
CA PRO A 187 -3.19 -11.86 -6.32
C PRO A 187 -3.08 -10.38 -6.71
N ALA A 188 -3.38 -9.45 -5.79
CA ALA A 188 -3.20 -8.01 -6.05
C ALA A 188 -1.71 -7.60 -6.13
N ALA A 189 -0.83 -8.25 -5.36
CA ALA A 189 0.61 -8.04 -5.44
C ALA A 189 1.18 -8.60 -6.75
N HIS A 190 0.66 -9.73 -7.23
CA HIS A 190 1.02 -10.26 -8.54
C HIS A 190 0.63 -9.28 -9.67
N GLN A 191 -0.61 -8.78 -9.71
CA GLN A 191 -1.02 -7.77 -10.70
C GLN A 191 -0.15 -6.49 -10.62
N ALA A 192 0.26 -6.08 -9.42
CA ALA A 192 1.16 -4.95 -9.22
C ALA A 192 2.58 -5.22 -9.77
N SER A 193 3.11 -6.44 -9.61
CA SER A 193 4.40 -6.85 -10.20
C SER A 193 4.34 -6.84 -11.72
N THR A 194 3.31 -7.44 -12.30
CA THR A 194 3.11 -7.47 -13.76
C THR A 194 2.94 -6.06 -14.34
N PHE A 195 2.27 -5.15 -13.62
CA PHE A 195 2.23 -3.74 -14.02
C PHE A 195 3.63 -3.12 -14.04
N ASN A 196 4.42 -3.33 -13.00
CA ASN A 196 5.78 -2.79 -12.92
C ASN A 196 6.67 -3.34 -14.05
N GLU A 197 6.60 -4.64 -14.33
CA GLU A 197 7.33 -5.29 -15.43
C GLU A 197 6.93 -4.71 -16.79
N ARG A 198 5.63 -4.55 -17.06
CA ARG A 198 5.11 -3.93 -18.29
C ARG A 198 5.56 -2.47 -18.42
N LEU A 199 5.55 -1.72 -17.32
CA LEU A 199 5.98 -0.31 -17.31
C LEU A 199 7.48 -0.20 -17.58
N MET A 200 8.30 -1.03 -16.94
CA MET A 200 9.74 -1.09 -17.15
C MET A 200 10.08 -1.41 -18.61
N ARG A 201 9.46 -2.46 -19.17
CA ARG A 201 9.63 -2.82 -20.58
C ARG A 201 9.25 -1.68 -21.53
N ALA A 202 8.11 -1.02 -21.28
CA ALA A 202 7.66 0.10 -22.11
C ALA A 202 8.62 1.30 -22.05
N ILE A 203 9.29 1.52 -20.91
CA ILE A 203 10.34 2.53 -20.75
C ILE A 203 11.58 2.16 -21.57
N GLU A 204 12.04 0.90 -21.49
CA GLU A 204 13.17 0.38 -22.26
C GLU A 204 12.94 0.50 -23.78
N GLU A 205 11.73 0.18 -24.22
CA GLU A 205 11.28 0.31 -25.62
C GLU A 205 11.03 1.78 -26.05
N LYS A 206 11.18 2.75 -25.14
CA LYS A 206 10.88 4.18 -25.34
C LYS A 206 9.46 4.44 -25.87
N ASN A 207 8.52 3.55 -25.55
CA ASN A 207 7.14 3.59 -26.00
C ASN A 207 6.20 3.34 -24.81
N VAL A 208 6.10 4.33 -23.93
CA VAL A 208 5.30 4.22 -22.71
C VAL A 208 3.86 4.71 -22.97
N PRO A 209 2.85 3.84 -22.91
CA PRO A 209 1.46 4.25 -23.08
C PRO A 209 1.01 5.10 -21.88
N GLU A 210 -0.05 5.90 -22.02
CA GLU A 210 -0.58 6.70 -20.91
C GLU A 210 -1.13 5.84 -19.77
N PHE A 211 -1.70 4.67 -20.13
CA PHE A 211 -2.24 3.69 -19.21
C PHE A 211 -1.73 2.30 -19.56
N ILE A 212 -1.44 1.50 -18.55
CA ILE A 212 -1.18 0.07 -18.67
C ILE A 212 -2.36 -0.67 -18.05
N GLU A 213 -2.85 -1.65 -18.79
CA GLU A 213 -3.81 -2.62 -18.30
C GLU A 213 -3.10 -3.93 -17.97
N VAL A 214 -3.46 -4.52 -16.84
CA VAL A 214 -3.09 -5.87 -16.44
C VAL A 214 -4.39 -6.65 -16.32
N GLU A 215 -4.50 -7.71 -17.11
CA GLU A 215 -5.70 -8.53 -17.16
C GLU A 215 -6.02 -9.15 -15.79
N GLY A 216 -7.31 -9.28 -15.50
CA GLY A 216 -7.79 -10.10 -14.40
C GLY A 216 -7.63 -11.59 -14.69
N PHE A 217 -7.71 -12.40 -13.65
CA PHE A 217 -7.67 -13.86 -13.80
C PHE A 217 -8.63 -14.54 -12.84
N GLU A 218 -9.10 -15.72 -13.24
CA GLU A 218 -9.94 -16.57 -12.41
C GLU A 218 -9.13 -17.66 -11.71
N VAL A 219 -9.43 -17.91 -10.45
CA VAL A 219 -8.79 -18.98 -9.66
C VAL A 219 -9.81 -20.07 -9.38
N LYS A 220 -9.88 -21.10 -10.24
CA LYS A 220 -10.92 -22.15 -10.19
C LYS A 220 -11.09 -22.79 -8.80
N LYS A 221 -9.99 -23.15 -8.14
CA LYS A 221 -10.00 -23.78 -6.80
C LYS A 221 -10.32 -22.80 -5.67
N MET A 222 -10.15 -21.49 -5.89
CA MET A 222 -10.38 -20.41 -4.91
C MET A 222 -11.01 -19.17 -5.58
N PRO A 223 -12.28 -19.24 -6.04
CA PRO A 223 -12.90 -18.15 -6.80
C PRO A 223 -12.95 -16.81 -6.04
N GLU A 224 -12.87 -16.85 -4.71
CA GLU A 224 -12.77 -15.68 -3.85
C GLU A 224 -11.49 -14.85 -4.04
N LEU A 225 -10.47 -15.40 -4.71
CA LEU A 225 -9.19 -14.77 -5.03
C LEU A 225 -9.09 -14.32 -6.49
N SER A 226 -10.10 -14.60 -7.32
CA SER A 226 -10.17 -14.08 -8.69
C SER A 226 -10.11 -12.55 -8.71
N THR A 227 -9.43 -12.01 -9.72
CA THR A 227 -9.19 -10.57 -9.88
C THR A 227 -9.92 -10.01 -11.09
N LYS A 228 -10.24 -8.73 -11.03
CA LYS A 228 -10.66 -7.96 -12.20
C LYS A 228 -9.42 -7.33 -12.85
N SER A 229 -9.56 -6.92 -14.11
CA SER A 229 -8.50 -6.15 -14.78
C SER A 229 -8.14 -4.89 -13.98
N LEU A 230 -6.85 -4.65 -13.90
CA LEU A 230 -6.24 -3.47 -13.29
C LEU A 230 -5.83 -2.53 -14.42
N ARG A 231 -6.45 -1.35 -14.51
CA ARG A 231 -6.01 -0.26 -15.38
C ARG A 231 -5.41 0.85 -14.54
N ARG A 232 -4.19 1.27 -14.85
CA ARG A 232 -3.44 2.28 -14.08
C ARG A 232 -2.64 3.19 -15.01
N SER A 233 -2.50 4.46 -14.65
CA SER A 233 -1.65 5.39 -15.41
C SER A 233 -0.18 5.03 -15.25
N SER A 234 0.57 5.09 -16.35
CA SER A 234 2.02 4.82 -16.38
C SER A 234 2.83 5.88 -15.65
N TYR A 235 2.26 7.06 -15.40
CA TYR A 235 2.96 8.20 -14.82
C TYR A 235 2.25 8.73 -13.57
N LEU A 236 3.02 9.27 -12.63
CA LEU A 236 2.52 9.94 -11.44
C LEU A 236 1.91 11.29 -11.82
N ASN A 237 0.76 11.60 -11.23
CA ASN A 237 0.14 12.92 -11.33
C ASN A 237 0.64 13.83 -10.20
N VAL A 238 1.90 14.27 -10.32
CA VAL A 238 2.53 15.16 -9.35
C VAL A 238 2.04 16.59 -9.55
N LYS A 239 1.52 17.20 -8.49
CA LYS A 239 1.10 18.61 -8.45
C LYS A 239 1.68 19.31 -7.24
N ASP A 240 1.64 20.64 -7.24
CA ASP A 240 1.99 21.49 -6.10
C ASP A 240 3.36 21.15 -5.47
N PHE A 241 4.36 20.79 -6.29
CA PHE A 241 5.70 20.59 -5.76
C PHE A 241 6.26 21.90 -5.22
N THR A 242 6.74 21.90 -3.99
CA THR A 242 7.28 23.10 -3.34
C THR A 242 8.38 22.70 -2.36
N ILE A 243 9.50 23.41 -2.43
CA ILE A 243 10.55 23.36 -1.42
C ILE A 243 10.09 24.26 -0.27
N ILE A 244 9.83 23.69 0.90
CA ILE A 244 9.36 24.45 2.07
C ILE A 244 10.55 25.03 2.85
N ASP A 245 11.58 24.22 3.06
CA ASP A 245 12.72 24.57 3.91
C ASP A 245 13.93 23.71 3.53
N VAL A 246 15.12 24.28 3.59
CA VAL A 246 16.39 23.58 3.37
C VAL A 246 17.40 24.07 4.40
N GLY A 247 18.06 23.13 5.07
CA GLY A 247 19.16 23.40 5.97
C GLY A 247 20.25 22.36 5.81
N GLU A 248 21.27 22.45 6.66
CA GLU A 248 22.39 21.51 6.65
C GLU A 248 21.89 20.08 6.89
N GLY A 249 22.09 19.20 5.90
CA GLY A 249 21.73 17.79 5.95
C GLY A 249 20.23 17.47 6.02
N PHE A 250 19.34 18.43 5.70
CA PHE A 250 17.91 18.14 5.59
C PHE A 250 17.18 19.02 4.58
N ALA A 251 16.07 18.49 4.07
CA ALA A 251 15.13 19.22 3.22
C ALA A 251 13.69 18.93 3.63
N ARG A 252 12.82 19.93 3.55
CA ARG A 252 11.38 19.78 3.71
C ARG A 252 10.69 20.16 2.41
N ILE A 253 9.97 19.21 1.85
CA ILE A 253 9.27 19.37 0.56
C ILE A 253 7.77 19.09 0.70
N ARG A 254 6.99 19.64 -0.22
CA ARG A 254 5.56 19.40 -0.39
C ARG A 254 5.28 18.96 -1.80
N PHE A 255 4.32 18.07 -1.97
CA PHE A 255 3.77 17.68 -3.26
C PHE A 255 2.40 17.01 -3.07
N THR A 256 1.60 16.99 -4.12
CA THR A 256 0.29 16.32 -4.18
C THR A 256 0.37 15.18 -5.18
N LEU A 257 -0.13 14.00 -4.79
CA LEU A 257 -0.27 12.84 -5.68
C LEU A 257 -1.73 12.44 -5.82
N GLY A 258 -2.08 11.83 -6.95
CA GLY A 258 -3.39 11.26 -7.23
C GLY A 258 -3.72 10.05 -6.36
N LYS A 259 -4.97 9.60 -6.41
CA LYS A 259 -5.42 8.41 -5.69
C LYS A 259 -4.69 7.16 -6.15
N GLY A 260 -4.24 6.34 -5.18
CA GLY A 260 -3.54 5.09 -5.46
C GLY A 260 -2.09 5.28 -5.93
N GLU A 261 -1.55 6.50 -5.91
CA GLU A 261 -0.13 6.80 -6.11
C GLU A 261 0.63 6.79 -4.79
N TYR A 262 1.93 6.51 -4.85
CA TYR A 262 2.75 6.25 -3.65
C TYR A 262 3.82 7.32 -3.50
N ALA A 263 3.85 7.99 -2.34
CA ALA A 263 4.90 8.96 -2.02
C ALA A 263 6.30 8.32 -2.07
N THR A 264 6.44 7.04 -1.72
CA THR A 264 7.72 6.33 -1.82
C THR A 264 8.23 6.19 -3.25
N SER A 265 7.33 6.06 -4.24
CA SER A 265 7.72 6.01 -5.66
C SER A 265 8.17 7.39 -6.13
N PHE A 266 7.47 8.46 -5.74
CA PHE A 266 7.95 9.81 -6.03
C PHE A 266 9.31 10.10 -5.38
N LEU A 267 9.47 9.77 -4.10
CA LEU A 267 10.69 9.99 -3.35
C LEU A 267 11.86 9.15 -3.87
N SER A 268 11.63 7.94 -4.41
CA SER A 268 12.73 7.17 -4.98
C SER A 268 13.33 7.86 -6.20
N HIS A 269 12.52 8.53 -7.02
CA HIS A 269 13.03 9.31 -8.15
C HIS A 269 13.79 10.56 -7.70
N LEU A 270 13.40 11.18 -6.58
CA LEU A 270 14.14 12.33 -6.03
C LEU A 270 15.45 11.93 -5.37
N LEU A 271 15.49 10.79 -4.68
CA LEU A 271 16.63 10.36 -3.86
C LEU A 271 17.63 9.49 -4.61
N PHE A 272 17.18 8.78 -5.64
CA PHE A 272 17.97 7.83 -6.42
C PHE A 272 17.89 8.20 -7.89
N GLU A 273 18.25 9.43 -8.26
CA GLU A 273 18.82 9.66 -9.58
C GLU A 273 20.13 8.84 -9.66
N GLU A 274 20.02 7.53 -9.90
CA GLU A 274 21.04 6.83 -10.64
C GLU A 274 20.97 7.37 -12.07
N SER A 275 21.93 8.24 -12.37
CA SER A 275 22.60 8.49 -13.66
C SER A 275 22.09 7.71 -14.87
#